data_AF-A0A8J8P9P2-F1
#
_entry.id   AF-A0A8J8P9P2-F1
#
_cell.length_a   1.000
_cell.length_b   1.000
_cell.length_c   1.000
_cell.angle_alpha   90.00
_cell.angle_beta   90.00
_cell.angle_gamma   90.00
#
_symmetry.space_group_name_H-M   'P 1'
#
loop_
_entity.id
_entity.type
_entity.pdbx_description
1 polymer ?
#
loop_
_entity_poly.entity_id
_entity_poly.type
_entity_poly.pdbx_seq_one_letter_code
_entity_poly.pdbx_strand_id
1 'polypeptide(L)'
;MPLTDTTWTEIADRDPPLLVALLAGAVTAVAGVVGYIPIAIVTNDYVDGFQVLSAMDVSYGILEYFFTQSLTYHAAVLLLPPLVTTAAGISLARRWGFTSWKTELKIALGAVTGPIVAIAIAGGVGLLVIAAIDSIAIALLGIPFSMGIVIAMAILVSAVETVGVACGLLLIRGLDSITAAP
;
A
#
# COMPACT_ATOMS: atom_id res chain seq x y z
N MET A 1 6.20 -18.10 24.77
CA MET A 1 4.75 -18.13 24.42
C MET A 1 4.65 -18.40 22.93
N PRO A 2 4.15 -19.55 22.49
CA PRO A 2 3.88 -19.76 21.08
C PRO A 2 2.65 -18.93 20.70
N LEU A 3 2.75 -18.10 19.67
CA LEU A 3 1.60 -17.48 19.03
C LEU A 3 0.84 -18.60 18.33
N THR A 4 -0.11 -19.22 19.03
CA THR A 4 -0.96 -20.28 18.49
C THR A 4 -1.84 -19.73 17.38
N ASP A 5 -2.12 -20.54 16.35
CA ASP A 5 -2.87 -20.28 15.11
C ASP A 5 -4.31 -19.71 15.24
N THR A 6 -4.69 -19.26 16.43
CA THR A 6 -6.05 -18.83 16.79
C THR A 6 -6.43 -17.43 16.34
N THR A 7 -5.48 -16.53 16.03
CA THR A 7 -5.84 -15.13 15.74
C THR A 7 -6.44 -14.92 14.36
N TRP A 8 -5.85 -15.52 13.32
CA TRP A 8 -6.31 -15.33 11.93
C TRP A 8 -7.60 -16.08 11.65
N THR A 9 -7.73 -17.30 12.19
CA THR A 9 -8.94 -18.12 12.10
C THR A 9 -10.10 -17.46 12.86
N GLU A 10 -9.85 -16.91 14.05
CA GLU A 10 -10.89 -16.22 14.82
C GLU A 10 -11.33 -14.90 14.16
N ILE A 11 -10.44 -14.16 13.49
CA ILE A 11 -10.82 -12.99 12.68
C ILE A 11 -11.65 -13.43 11.46
N ALA A 12 -11.22 -14.49 10.77
CA ALA A 12 -11.93 -15.03 9.62
C ALA A 12 -13.36 -15.48 9.97
N ASP A 13 -13.54 -16.06 11.15
CA ASP A 13 -14.83 -16.57 11.61
C ASP A 13 -15.74 -15.46 12.18
N ARG A 14 -15.17 -14.42 12.80
CA ARG A 14 -15.95 -13.33 13.43
C ARG A 14 -16.34 -12.21 12.47
N ASP A 15 -15.47 -11.83 11.54
CA ASP A 15 -15.71 -10.74 10.58
C ASP A 15 -15.01 -11.02 9.24
N PRO A 16 -15.53 -11.95 8.42
CA PRO A 16 -14.96 -12.27 7.10
C PRO A 16 -14.73 -11.04 6.19
N PRO A 17 -15.63 -10.02 6.18
CA PRO A 17 -15.37 -8.76 5.47
C PRO A 17 -14.11 -8.02 5.91
N LEU A 18 -13.74 -8.08 7.19
CA LEU A 18 -12.52 -7.48 7.70
C LEU A 18 -11.28 -8.19 7.16
N LEU A 19 -11.30 -9.53 7.10
CA LEU A 19 -10.21 -10.30 6.50
C LEU A 19 -10.01 -9.90 5.02
N VAL A 20 -11.09 -9.78 4.25
CA VAL A 20 -11.02 -9.33 2.85
C VAL A 20 -10.47 -7.91 2.75
N ALA A 21 -10.87 -7.00 3.65
CA ALA A 21 -10.34 -5.65 3.70
C ALA A 21 -8.82 -5.61 3.99
N LEU A 22 -8.36 -6.42 4.95
CA LEU A 22 -6.95 -6.55 5.29
C LEU A 22 -6.14 -7.10 4.12
N LEU A 23 -6.65 -8.13 3.45
CA LEU A 23 -6.00 -8.71 2.26
C LEU A 23 -5.96 -7.72 1.10
N ALA A 24 -7.05 -6.98 0.84
CA ALA A 24 -7.09 -5.95 -0.18
C ALA A 24 -6.03 -4.86 0.10
N GLY A 25 -5.94 -4.38 1.34
CA GLY A 25 -4.92 -3.43 1.77
C GLY A 25 -3.50 -3.97 1.62
N ALA A 26 -3.26 -5.20 2.05
CA ALA A 26 -1.95 -5.83 1.95
C ALA A 26 -1.50 -6.01 0.49
N VAL A 27 -2.39 -6.49 -0.39
CA VAL A 27 -2.08 -6.69 -1.81
C VAL A 27 -1.80 -5.35 -2.50
N THR A 28 -2.60 -4.31 -2.23
CA THR A 28 -2.35 -2.97 -2.77
C THR A 28 -1.00 -2.43 -2.29
N ALA A 29 -0.70 -2.56 -0.99
CA ALA A 29 0.56 -2.11 -0.42
C ALA A 29 1.76 -2.83 -1.04
N VAL A 30 1.68 -4.16 -1.20
CA VAL A 30 2.74 -4.96 -1.83
C VAL A 30 2.96 -4.53 -3.28
N ALA A 31 1.89 -4.28 -4.04
CA ALA A 31 2.02 -3.79 -5.41
C ALA A 31 2.77 -2.45 -5.49
N GLY A 32 2.48 -1.52 -4.58
CA GLY A 32 3.20 -0.25 -4.46
C GLY A 32 4.67 -0.43 -4.08
N VAL A 33 4.93 -1.23 -3.03
CA VAL A 33 6.30 -1.53 -2.56
C VAL A 33 7.14 -2.18 -3.67
N VAL A 34 6.61 -3.20 -4.35
CA VAL A 34 7.30 -3.89 -5.43
C VAL A 34 7.50 -2.97 -6.64
N GLY A 35 6.51 -2.12 -6.93
CA GLY A 35 6.60 -1.16 -8.03
C GLY A 35 7.72 -0.13 -7.82
N TYR A 36 7.87 0.44 -6.62
CA TYR A 36 8.78 1.57 -6.40
C TYR A 36 10.11 1.23 -5.71
N ILE A 37 10.23 0.09 -5.03
CA ILE A 37 11.45 -0.22 -4.25
C ILE A 37 12.38 -1.17 -5.02
N PRO A 38 12.07 -2.47 -5.25
CA PRO A 38 12.97 -3.37 -5.98
C PRO A 38 13.28 -2.90 -7.40
N ILE A 39 12.29 -2.37 -8.13
CA ILE A 39 12.50 -1.94 -9.51
C ILE A 39 13.50 -0.78 -9.53
N ALA A 40 13.29 0.24 -8.69
CA ALA A 40 14.23 1.37 -8.57
C ALA A 40 15.65 0.91 -8.22
N ILE A 41 15.80 -0.09 -7.35
CA ILE A 41 17.10 -0.63 -6.94
C ILE A 41 17.78 -1.36 -8.11
N VAL A 42 17.02 -2.17 -8.86
CA VAL A 42 17.55 -2.95 -9.99
C VAL A 42 17.86 -2.08 -11.21
N THR A 43 17.08 -1.02 -11.45
CA THR A 43 17.22 -0.18 -12.65
C THR A 43 18.24 0.96 -12.53
N ASN A 44 18.62 1.36 -11.31
CA ASN A 44 19.53 2.50 -11.10
C ASN A 44 21.00 2.07 -10.91
N ASP A 45 21.44 0.92 -11.42
CA ASP A 45 22.83 0.42 -11.28
C ASP A 45 23.37 0.37 -9.83
N TYR A 46 22.49 0.47 -8.81
CA TYR A 46 22.86 0.38 -7.39
C TYR A 46 23.45 -0.99 -6.99
N VAL A 47 23.40 -1.96 -7.91
CA VAL A 47 23.88 -3.33 -7.74
C VAL A 47 25.27 -3.54 -8.36
N ASP A 48 25.70 -2.70 -9.30
CA ASP A 48 26.93 -2.92 -10.09
C ASP A 48 28.22 -2.42 -9.42
N GLY A 49 28.11 -1.80 -8.23
CA GLY A 49 29.25 -1.52 -7.38
C GLY A 49 28.89 -1.79 -5.94
N PHE A 50 29.61 -2.68 -5.27
CA PHE A 50 29.58 -2.94 -3.81
C PHE A 50 30.01 -1.69 -2.99
N GLN A 51 29.49 -0.50 -3.31
CA GLN A 51 29.59 0.66 -2.45
C GLN A 51 28.51 0.54 -1.38
N VAL A 52 28.92 0.69 -0.13
CA VAL A 52 27.99 0.86 0.99
C VAL A 52 27.28 2.19 0.78
N LEU A 53 26.19 2.15 0.02
CA LEU A 53 25.31 3.31 -0.15
C LEU A 53 24.69 3.63 1.19
N SER A 54 24.74 4.91 1.56
CA SER A 54 24.06 5.34 2.77
C SER A 54 22.54 5.14 2.58
N ALA A 55 21.81 4.93 3.67
CA ALA A 55 20.34 4.83 3.60
C ALA A 55 19.70 6.08 2.96
N MET A 56 20.41 7.20 3.00
CA MET A 56 20.04 8.46 2.38
C MET A 56 20.11 8.39 0.84
N ASP A 57 21.18 7.82 0.28
CA ASP A 57 21.36 7.69 -1.17
C ASP A 57 20.30 6.78 -1.79
N VAL A 58 20.00 5.66 -1.11
CA VAL A 58 18.92 4.75 -1.53
C VAL A 58 17.56 5.43 -1.48
N SER A 59 17.30 6.22 -0.43
CA SER A 59 16.04 6.96 -0.29
C SER A 59 15.88 8.03 -1.38
N TYR A 60 16.95 8.75 -1.72
CA TYR A 60 16.95 9.70 -2.83
C TYR A 60 16.75 9.01 -4.17
N GLY A 61 17.41 7.87 -4.41
CA GLY A 61 17.23 7.08 -5.63
C GLY A 61 15.80 6.60 -5.83
N ILE A 62 15.13 6.18 -4.76
CA ILE A 62 13.71 5.77 -4.82
C ILE A 62 12.81 6.98 -5.10
N LEU A 63 13.07 8.13 -4.47
CA LEU A 63 12.30 9.36 -4.71
C LEU A 63 12.52 9.89 -6.13
N GLU A 64 13.75 9.91 -6.60
CA GLU A 64 14.09 10.29 -7.98
C GLU A 64 13.45 9.36 -8.98
N TYR A 65 13.54 8.04 -8.75
CA TYR A 65 12.84 7.05 -9.57
C TYR A 65 11.34 7.34 -9.60
N PHE A 66 10.72 7.59 -8.45
CA PHE A 66 9.30 7.97 -8.37
C PHE A 66 8.99 9.18 -9.26
N PHE A 67 9.71 10.29 -9.14
CA PHE A 67 9.40 11.51 -9.91
C PHE A 67 9.79 11.46 -11.39
N THR A 68 10.66 10.54 -11.79
CA THR A 68 11.09 10.36 -13.19
C THR A 68 10.18 9.39 -13.97
N GLN A 69 9.33 8.63 -13.27
CA GLN A 69 8.39 7.73 -13.93
C GLN A 69 7.27 8.48 -14.67
N SER A 70 6.75 7.84 -15.72
CA SER A 70 5.62 8.39 -16.47
C SER A 70 4.31 8.38 -15.65
N LEU A 71 3.39 9.28 -15.97
CA LEU A 71 2.04 9.27 -15.38
C LEU A 71 1.32 7.92 -15.59
N THR A 72 1.56 7.26 -16.73
CA THR A 72 1.00 5.94 -17.01
C THR A 72 1.56 4.88 -16.06
N TYR A 73 2.85 4.95 -15.73
CA TYR A 73 3.44 4.08 -14.74
C TYR A 73 2.84 4.31 -13.35
N HIS A 74 2.69 5.57 -12.94
CA HIS A 74 2.02 5.90 -11.68
C HIS A 74 0.58 5.38 -11.65
N ALA A 75 -0.18 5.53 -12.72
CA ALA A 75 -1.52 4.97 -12.82
C ALA A 75 -1.52 3.43 -12.71
N ALA A 76 -0.58 2.76 -13.37
CA ALA A 76 -0.47 1.32 -13.33
C ALA A 76 -0.11 0.78 -11.93
N VAL A 77 0.70 1.49 -11.16
CA VAL A 77 1.18 1.03 -9.84
C VAL A 77 0.36 1.56 -8.67
N LEU A 78 -0.18 2.78 -8.75
CA LEU A 78 -0.89 3.43 -7.63
C LEU A 78 -2.40 3.48 -7.81
N LEU A 79 -2.92 3.41 -9.05
CA LEU A 79 -4.37 3.51 -9.29
C LEU A 79 -4.99 2.16 -9.63
N LEU A 80 -4.31 1.33 -10.42
CA LEU A 80 -4.83 0.04 -10.83
C LEU A 80 -4.93 -0.97 -9.67
N PRO A 81 -3.93 -1.12 -8.77
CA PRO A 81 -4.04 -2.07 -7.66
C PRO A 81 -5.21 -1.79 -6.71
N PRO A 82 -5.43 -0.57 -6.18
CA PRO A 82 -6.57 -0.30 -5.32
C PRO A 82 -7.92 -0.47 -6.06
N LEU A 83 -7.97 -0.18 -7.36
CA LEU A 83 -9.16 -0.45 -8.19
C LEU A 83 -9.46 -1.96 -8.22
N VAL A 84 -8.46 -2.77 -8.59
CA VAL A 84 -8.61 -4.21 -8.76
C VAL A 84 -8.90 -4.89 -7.42
N THR A 85 -8.18 -4.56 -6.37
CA THR A 85 -8.39 -5.15 -5.03
C THR A 85 -9.73 -4.76 -4.44
N THR A 86 -10.21 -3.52 -4.65
CA THR A 86 -11.56 -3.10 -4.26
C THR A 86 -12.63 -3.89 -5.02
N ALA A 87 -12.53 -3.95 -6.35
CA ALA A 87 -13.51 -4.65 -7.18
C ALA A 87 -13.54 -6.16 -6.87
N ALA A 88 -12.38 -6.79 -6.77
CA ALA A 88 -12.23 -8.20 -6.44
C ALA A 88 -12.71 -8.50 -5.00
N GLY A 89 -12.33 -7.66 -4.04
CA GLY A 89 -12.73 -7.80 -2.64
C GLY A 89 -14.23 -7.71 -2.46
N ILE A 90 -14.88 -6.72 -3.06
CA ILE A 90 -16.34 -6.58 -3.02
C ILE A 90 -17.02 -7.76 -3.72
N SER A 91 -16.52 -8.16 -4.89
CA SER A 91 -17.05 -9.32 -5.62
C SER A 91 -16.98 -10.59 -4.78
N LEU A 92 -15.86 -10.81 -4.08
CA LEU A 92 -15.67 -11.96 -3.18
C LEU A 92 -16.61 -11.89 -1.97
N ALA A 93 -16.71 -10.73 -1.32
CA ALA A 93 -17.59 -10.55 -0.17
C ALA A 93 -19.05 -10.80 -0.53
N ARG A 94 -19.49 -10.37 -1.71
CA ARG A 94 -20.85 -10.62 -2.22
C ARG A 94 -21.09 -12.10 -2.54
N ARG A 95 -20.10 -12.82 -3.07
CA ARG A 95 -20.18 -14.28 -3.25
C ARG A 95 -20.37 -15.03 -1.92
N TRP A 96 -19.92 -14.44 -0.82
CA TRP A 96 -20.17 -14.94 0.54
C TRP A 96 -21.43 -14.36 1.20
N GLY A 97 -22.29 -13.67 0.45
CA GLY A 97 -23.57 -13.13 0.93
C GLY A 97 -23.48 -11.77 1.62
N PHE A 98 -22.31 -11.13 1.65
CA PHE A 98 -22.12 -9.81 2.26
C PHE A 98 -22.30 -8.69 1.23
N THR A 99 -23.52 -8.13 1.14
CA THR A 99 -23.91 -7.11 0.14
C THR A 99 -24.11 -5.71 0.73
N SER A 100 -23.81 -5.51 2.01
CA SER A 100 -24.08 -4.24 2.69
C SER A 100 -23.09 -3.13 2.31
N TRP A 101 -23.56 -1.88 2.30
CA TRP A 101 -22.68 -0.70 2.15
C TRP A 101 -21.55 -0.66 3.18
N LYS A 102 -21.80 -1.16 4.40
CA LYS A 102 -20.76 -1.24 5.45
C LYS A 102 -19.63 -2.18 5.04
N THR A 103 -19.94 -3.30 4.39
CA THR A 103 -18.95 -4.24 3.86
C THR A 103 -18.13 -3.62 2.74
N GLU A 104 -18.79 -2.96 1.79
CA GLU A 104 -18.11 -2.24 0.70
C GLU A 104 -17.15 -1.18 1.25
N LEU A 105 -17.59 -0.40 2.25
CA LEU A 105 -16.77 0.63 2.88
C LEU A 105 -15.58 0.04 3.65
N LYS A 106 -15.74 -1.07 4.38
CA LYS A 106 -14.61 -1.74 5.06
C LYS A 106 -13.53 -2.13 4.06
N ILE A 107 -13.91 -2.74 2.95
CA ILE A 107 -12.98 -3.20 1.91
C ILE A 107 -12.27 -2.01 1.25
N ALA A 108 -13.04 -0.98 0.89
CA ALA A 108 -12.52 0.27 0.34
C ALA A 108 -11.51 0.95 1.28
N LEU A 109 -11.83 1.06 2.57
CA LEU A 109 -10.93 1.62 3.58
C LEU A 109 -9.69 0.75 3.77
N GLY A 110 -9.81 -0.58 3.74
CA GLY A 110 -8.68 -1.50 3.80
C GLY A 110 -7.70 -1.27 2.66
N ALA A 111 -8.21 -1.14 1.43
CA ALA A 111 -7.41 -0.91 0.23
C ALA A 111 -6.59 0.39 0.27
N VAL A 112 -7.07 1.43 0.95
CA VAL A 112 -6.34 2.72 1.14
C VAL A 112 -5.45 2.71 2.38
N THR A 113 -5.92 2.13 3.49
CA THR A 113 -5.16 2.16 4.75
C THR A 113 -3.94 1.25 4.73
N GLY A 114 -3.97 0.12 4.00
CA GLY A 114 -2.83 -0.78 3.86
C GLY A 114 -1.56 -0.08 3.36
N PRO A 115 -1.61 0.61 2.20
CA PRO A 115 -0.49 1.39 1.68
C PRO A 115 0.00 2.49 2.62
N ILE A 116 -0.91 3.23 3.29
CA ILE A 116 -0.53 4.24 4.29
C ILE A 116 0.27 3.61 5.43
N VAL A 117 -0.19 2.47 5.95
CA VAL A 117 0.50 1.71 7.01
C VAL A 117 1.85 1.22 6.50
N ALA A 118 1.95 0.75 5.26
CA ALA A 118 3.21 0.33 4.67
C ALA A 118 4.23 1.49 4.56
N ILE A 119 3.80 2.68 4.14
CA ILE A 119 4.65 3.87 4.09
C ILE A 119 5.14 4.24 5.49
N ALA A 120 4.26 4.21 6.50
CA ALA A 120 4.63 4.49 7.89
C ALA A 120 5.63 3.48 8.45
N ILE A 121 5.42 2.17 8.19
CA ILE A 121 6.36 1.11 8.58
C ILE A 121 7.69 1.30 7.88
N ALA A 122 7.70 1.57 6.57
CA ALA A 122 8.92 1.79 5.80
C ALA A 122 9.73 2.97 6.34
N GLY A 123 9.07 4.09 6.67
CA GLY A 123 9.72 5.24 7.31
C GLY A 123 10.32 4.90 8.68
N GLY A 124 9.59 4.15 9.50
CA GLY A 124 10.07 3.70 10.82
C GLY A 124 11.27 2.76 10.71
N VAL A 125 11.24 1.79 9.80
CA VAL A 125 12.35 0.88 9.53
C VAL A 125 13.56 1.65 9.02
N GLY A 126 13.38 2.60 8.10
CA GLY A 126 14.47 3.45 7.61
C GLY A 126 15.17 4.22 8.73
N LEU A 127 14.41 4.76 9.69
CA LEU A 127 14.95 5.43 10.87
C LEU A 127 15.80 4.48 11.74
N LEU A 128 15.30 3.27 11.98
CA LEU A 128 15.99 2.25 12.78
C LEU A 128 17.30 1.80 12.12
N VAL A 129 17.32 1.69 10.80
CA VAL A 129 18.52 1.34 10.04
C VAL A 129 19.58 2.43 10.16
N ILE A 130 19.21 3.70 10.01
CA ILE A 130 20.14 4.83 10.21
C ILE A 130 20.70 4.83 11.64
N ALA A 131 19.84 4.62 12.64
CA ALA A 131 20.26 4.56 14.04
C ALA A 131 21.26 3.43 14.32
N ALA A 132 21.15 2.31 13.61
CA ALA A 132 22.00 1.14 13.77
C ALA A 132 23.35 1.23 13.04
N ILE A 133 23.40 1.90 11.89
CA ILE A 133 24.61 2.00 11.04
C ILE A 133 25.44 3.23 11.41
N ASP A 134 24.80 4.37 11.67
CA ASP A 134 25.49 5.65 11.90
C ASP A 134 25.52 5.99 13.39
N SER A 135 24.60 6.85 13.84
CA SER A 135 24.46 7.23 15.25
C SER A 135 23.03 7.63 15.58
N ILE A 136 22.67 7.45 16.85
CA ILE A 136 21.35 7.85 17.35
C ILE A 136 21.11 9.37 17.20
N ALA A 137 22.16 10.19 17.29
CA ALA A 137 22.06 11.63 17.13
C ALA A 137 21.67 12.02 15.68
N ILE A 138 22.27 11.35 14.69
CA ILE A 138 21.94 11.55 13.27
C ILE A 138 20.52 11.06 12.99
N ALA A 139 20.13 9.89 13.52
CA ALA A 139 18.78 9.37 13.38
C ALA A 139 17.72 10.32 13.96
N LEU A 140 17.97 10.91 15.14
CA LEU A 140 17.09 11.88 15.78
C LEU A 140 16.93 13.17 14.96
N LEU A 141 18.02 13.67 14.35
CA LEU A 141 17.96 14.82 13.45
C LEU A 141 17.21 14.49 12.14
N GLY A 142 17.24 13.22 11.71
CA GLY A 142 16.52 12.74 10.54
C GLY A 142 15.00 12.62 10.72
N ILE A 143 14.49 12.53 11.95
CA ILE A 143 13.05 12.38 12.25
C ILE A 143 12.17 13.43 11.56
N PRO A 144 12.39 14.75 11.72
CA PRO A 144 11.49 15.75 11.12
C PRO A 144 11.48 15.66 9.58
N PHE A 145 12.61 15.34 8.96
CA PHE A 145 12.72 15.19 7.51
C PHE A 145 12.04 13.91 7.01
N SER A 146 12.28 12.78 7.65
CA SER A 146 11.67 11.50 7.29
C SER A 146 10.16 11.52 7.50
N MET A 147 9.69 12.12 8.61
CA MET A 147 8.27 12.33 8.86
C MET A 147 7.63 13.22 7.81
N GLY A 148 8.31 14.29 7.37
CA GLY A 148 7.84 15.15 6.29
C GLY A 148 7.64 14.38 4.98
N ILE A 149 8.61 13.54 4.60
CA ILE A 149 8.54 12.70 3.40
C ILE A 149 7.41 11.66 3.53
N VAL A 150 7.33 10.96 4.66
CA VAL A 150 6.28 9.97 4.95
C VAL A 150 4.89 10.60 4.85
N ILE A 151 4.69 11.77 5.45
CA ILE A 151 3.41 12.48 5.42
C ILE A 151 3.07 12.91 3.99
N ALA A 152 4.03 13.52 3.27
CA ALA A 152 3.81 13.97 1.90
C ALA A 152 3.47 12.79 0.97
N MET A 153 4.22 11.68 1.06
CA MET A 153 3.96 10.47 0.29
C MET A 153 2.62 9.83 0.67
N ALA A 154 2.30 9.75 1.97
CA ALA A 154 1.02 9.22 2.42
C ALA A 154 -0.15 10.04 1.85
N ILE A 155 -0.07 11.38 1.84
CA ILE A 155 -1.10 12.23 1.24
C ILE A 155 -1.24 11.98 -0.25
N LEU A 156 -0.12 11.98 -0.99
CA LEU A 156 -0.11 11.80 -2.44
C LEU A 156 -0.66 10.42 -2.84
N VAL A 157 -0.14 9.36 -2.23
CA VAL A 157 -0.56 7.98 -2.46
C VAL A 157 -2.02 7.81 -2.08
N SER A 158 -2.45 8.30 -0.91
CA SER A 158 -3.86 8.22 -0.49
C SER A 158 -4.80 8.90 -1.48
N ALA A 159 -4.43 10.06 -2.02
CA ALA A 159 -5.26 10.78 -2.98
C ALA A 159 -5.47 9.96 -4.27
N VAL A 160 -4.40 9.41 -4.83
CA VAL A 160 -4.45 8.58 -6.05
C VAL A 160 -5.19 7.27 -5.80
N GLU A 161 -4.90 6.60 -4.68
CA GLU A 161 -5.53 5.34 -4.33
C GLU A 161 -7.03 5.51 -4.05
N THR A 162 -7.42 6.62 -3.41
CA THR A 162 -8.85 6.94 -3.21
C THR A 162 -9.59 7.02 -4.54
N VAL A 163 -8.97 7.60 -5.57
CA VAL A 163 -9.53 7.61 -6.94
C VAL A 163 -9.65 6.18 -7.47
N GLY A 164 -8.61 5.35 -7.33
CA GLY A 164 -8.65 3.95 -7.76
C GLY A 164 -9.75 3.14 -7.06
N VAL A 165 -9.88 3.28 -5.74
CA VAL A 165 -10.96 2.68 -4.93
C VAL A 165 -12.34 3.16 -5.39
N ALA A 166 -12.51 4.47 -5.61
CA ALA A 166 -13.76 5.03 -6.10
C ALA A 166 -14.13 4.46 -7.48
N CYS A 167 -13.16 4.33 -8.40
CA CYS A 167 -13.36 3.66 -9.68
C CYS A 167 -13.76 2.19 -9.52
N GLY A 168 -13.14 1.45 -8.60
CA GLY A 168 -13.50 0.06 -8.31
C GLY A 168 -14.92 -0.09 -7.77
N LEU A 169 -15.34 0.80 -6.86
CA LEU A 169 -16.71 0.87 -6.34
C LEU A 169 -17.72 1.16 -7.45
N LEU A 170 -17.44 2.17 -8.29
CA LEU A 170 -18.30 2.55 -9.41
C LEU A 170 -18.42 1.43 -10.44
N LEU A 171 -17.32 0.72 -10.73
CA LEU A 171 -17.32 -0.42 -11.64
C LEU A 171 -18.28 -1.51 -11.17
N ILE A 172 -18.19 -1.91 -9.89
CA ILE A 172 -19.07 -2.94 -9.34
C ILE A 172 -20.54 -2.49 -9.33
N ARG A 173 -20.82 -1.25 -8.92
CA ARG A 173 -22.19 -0.72 -8.89
C ARG A 173 -22.79 -0.52 -10.29
N GLY A 174 -21.96 -0.14 -11.26
CA GLY A 174 -22.37 -0.05 -12.66
C GLY A 174 -22.67 -1.43 -13.26
N LEU A 175 -21.93 -2.47 -12.87
CA LEU A 175 -22.26 -3.84 -13.26
C LEU A 175 -23.58 -4.32 -12.65
N ASP A 176 -23.88 -3.93 -11.41
CA ASP A 176 -25.16 -4.25 -10.77
C ASP A 176 -26.35 -3.62 -11.51
N SER A 177 -26.22 -2.36 -11.94
CA SER A 177 -27.30 -1.68 -12.66
C SER A 177 -27.56 -2.28 -14.04
N ILE A 178 -26.54 -2.86 -14.68
CA ILE A 178 -26.67 -3.56 -15.97
C ILE A 178 -27.28 -4.95 -15.77
N THR A 179 -26.86 -5.69 -14.75
CA THR A 179 -27.32 -7.07 -14.50
C THR A 179 -28.70 -7.15 -13.83
N ALA A 180 -29.16 -6.07 -13.21
CA ALA A 180 -30.51 -5.94 -12.66
C ALA A 180 -31.56 -5.42 -13.67
N ALA A 181 -31.15 -5.10 -14.90
CA ALA A 181 -32.09 -4.74 -15.96
C ALA A 181 -32.90 -5.98 -16.41
N PRO A 182 -34.23 -5.85 -16.58
CA PRO A 182 -35.13 -6.97 -16.84
C PRO A 182 -34.92 -7.66 -18.20
#